data_AF-A0A010SST5-F1
#
_entry.id   AF-A0A010SST5-F1
#
_cell.length_a   1.000
_cell.length_b   1.000
_cell.length_c   1.000
_cell.angle_alpha   90.00
_cell.angle_beta   90.00
_cell.angle_gamma   90.00
#
_symmetry.space_group_name_H-M   'P 1'
#
loop_
_entity.id
_entity.type
_entity.pdbx_description
1 polymer ?
#
loop_
_entity_poly.entity_id
_entity_poly.type
_entity_poly.pdbx_seq_one_letter_code
_entity_poly.pdbx_strand_id
1 'polypeptide(L)'
;MMIIKADYVSVEKDEFEGLTTIEHLRHCRHRGGSNELTLSWRRNIRQTSDRMILDLEIKTSRSGGWMPSQLVILADDQRIELKYFPSKVCDYRGGDLFEVGMFFLDPAPGALRTLCDAASLKLKIHSVEKNEYTLLPEELCTQLQLQARQFYNNAFDQTMYIDAVTGTAARTENDTFASQIAQREARYRSLCNHRLIWGLVWGGIFSGLCLIPVFWKVSFSSSETDLAIMAGLLSSLSWLVPHVQILWIELQKNKECPRCHHRAIKLTGYREDIYQVRSVEQIVNDRLTGNRKSRQVTVTDHEVTQNFACMDCRHKWTRSHIARGF
;
A
#
# COMPACT_ATOMS: atom_id res chain seq x y z
N MET A 1 6.73 -32.56 20.12
CA MET A 1 7.62 -31.40 20.21
C MET A 1 7.33 -30.48 19.03
N MET A 2 7.14 -29.20 19.34
CA MET A 2 6.64 -28.05 18.56
C MET A 2 6.60 -28.16 17.02
N ILE A 3 5.37 -28.15 16.45
CA ILE A 3 5.13 -27.84 15.03
C ILE A 3 5.19 -26.33 14.88
N ILE A 4 6.37 -25.78 14.57
CA ILE A 4 6.49 -24.36 14.20
C ILE A 4 6.17 -24.25 12.70
N LYS A 5 4.89 -24.04 12.38
CA LYS A 5 4.51 -23.52 11.06
C LYS A 5 4.75 -22.02 11.04
N ALA A 6 5.94 -21.64 10.61
CA ALA A 6 6.14 -20.30 10.10
C ALA A 6 5.69 -20.32 8.62
N ASP A 7 4.47 -19.84 8.35
CA ASP A 7 3.92 -19.79 6.99
C ASP A 7 4.64 -18.66 6.23
N TYR A 8 5.68 -19.00 5.48
CA TYR A 8 6.44 -18.06 4.61
C TYR A 8 5.79 -17.87 3.23
N VAL A 9 4.73 -18.62 2.96
CA VAL A 9 4.05 -18.63 1.67
C VAL A 9 2.56 -18.34 1.82
N SER A 10 2.00 -17.61 0.88
CA SER A 10 0.55 -17.56 0.65
C SER A 10 0.15 -18.69 -0.29
N VAL A 11 -1.02 -19.27 -0.05
CA VAL A 11 -1.60 -20.30 -0.92
C VAL A 11 -2.97 -19.84 -1.36
N GLU A 12 -3.14 -19.60 -2.65
CA GLU A 12 -4.40 -19.29 -3.29
C GLU A 12 -4.87 -20.50 -4.10
N LYS A 13 -6.15 -20.84 -3.98
CA LYS A 13 -6.77 -21.94 -4.72
C LYS A 13 -7.90 -21.38 -5.58
N ASP A 14 -7.72 -21.44 -6.88
CA ASP A 14 -8.78 -21.21 -7.85
C ASP A 14 -9.45 -22.54 -8.18
N GLU A 15 -10.63 -22.75 -7.60
CA GLU A 15 -11.42 -23.96 -7.79
C GLU A 15 -11.99 -24.09 -9.22
N PHE A 16 -12.14 -22.99 -9.95
CA PHE A 16 -12.71 -22.99 -11.31
C PHE A 16 -11.68 -23.43 -12.33
N GLU A 17 -10.44 -22.94 -12.22
CA GLU A 17 -9.35 -23.31 -13.12
C GLU A 17 -8.54 -24.54 -12.66
N GLY A 18 -8.83 -25.06 -11.46
CA GLY A 18 -8.03 -26.11 -10.83
C GLY A 18 -6.57 -25.69 -10.62
N LEU A 19 -6.34 -24.40 -10.38
CA LEU A 19 -5.03 -23.79 -10.22
C LEU A 19 -4.76 -23.53 -8.73
N THR A 20 -3.65 -24.04 -8.22
CA THR A 20 -3.11 -23.64 -6.92
C THR A 20 -1.88 -22.78 -7.14
N THR A 21 -1.92 -21.55 -6.65
CA THR A 21 -0.82 -20.59 -6.69
C THR A 21 -0.21 -20.52 -5.30
N ILE A 22 1.09 -20.74 -5.20
CA ILE A 22 1.86 -20.62 -3.96
C ILE A 22 2.89 -19.52 -4.16
N GLU A 23 2.86 -18.47 -3.35
CA GLU A 23 3.76 -17.32 -3.47
C GLU A 23 4.53 -17.09 -2.18
N HIS A 24 5.80 -16.68 -2.29
CA HIS A 24 6.56 -16.29 -1.11
C HIS A 24 6.12 -14.91 -0.62
N LEU A 25 5.88 -14.77 0.69
CA LEU A 25 5.38 -13.53 1.28
C LEU A 25 6.42 -12.39 1.28
N ARG A 26 7.70 -12.71 1.08
CA ARG A 26 8.78 -11.71 0.99
C ARG A 26 9.29 -11.63 -0.44
N HIS A 27 9.68 -10.42 -0.82
CA HIS A 27 10.36 -10.13 -2.06
C HIS A 27 11.82 -9.77 -1.79
N CYS A 28 12.73 -10.22 -2.64
CA CYS A 28 14.13 -9.78 -2.63
C CYS A 28 14.26 -8.50 -3.43
N ARG A 29 14.65 -7.39 -2.76
CA ARG A 29 14.77 -6.08 -3.41
C ARG A 29 16.21 -5.62 -3.46
N HIS A 30 16.61 -5.08 -4.60
CA HIS A 30 17.90 -4.44 -4.76
C HIS A 30 17.77 -3.13 -5.51
N ARG A 31 18.32 -2.05 -4.93
CA ARG A 31 18.36 -0.73 -5.56
C ARG A 31 19.74 -0.49 -6.15
N GLY A 32 19.81 -0.48 -7.47
CA GLY A 32 21.02 -0.18 -8.23
C GLY A 32 20.86 1.15 -8.99
N GLY A 33 21.39 2.23 -8.43
CA GLY A 33 21.28 3.57 -9.03
C GLY A 33 19.82 4.06 -9.13
N SER A 34 19.37 4.36 -10.35
CA SER A 34 17.99 4.80 -10.64
C SER A 34 16.96 3.67 -10.69
N ASN A 35 17.41 2.42 -10.68
CA ASN A 35 16.55 1.26 -10.89
C ASN A 35 16.41 0.46 -9.58
N GLU A 36 15.22 -0.09 -9.35
CA GLU A 36 14.95 -1.01 -8.25
C GLU A 36 14.48 -2.34 -8.82
N LEU A 37 15.22 -3.41 -8.53
CA LEU A 37 14.86 -4.78 -8.86
C LEU A 37 14.09 -5.40 -7.71
N THR A 38 13.02 -6.12 -8.02
CA THR A 38 12.25 -6.94 -7.09
C THR A 38 12.09 -8.34 -7.65
N LEU A 39 12.53 -9.34 -6.89
CA LEU A 39 12.46 -10.76 -7.22
C LEU A 39 11.49 -11.47 -6.26
N SER A 40 10.62 -12.32 -6.81
CA SER A 40 9.58 -13.02 -6.04
C SER A 40 9.43 -14.47 -6.48
N TRP A 41 9.30 -15.38 -5.51
CA TRP A 41 9.08 -16.80 -5.80
C TRP A 41 7.60 -17.12 -5.90
N ARG A 42 7.23 -17.85 -6.95
CA ARG A 42 5.87 -18.32 -7.19
C ARG A 42 5.87 -19.73 -7.77
N ARG A 43 4.88 -20.54 -7.40
CA ARG A 43 4.64 -21.86 -7.98
C ARG A 43 3.19 -21.97 -8.40
N ASN A 44 2.97 -22.38 -9.63
CA ASN A 44 1.64 -22.60 -10.18
C ASN A 44 1.45 -24.09 -10.45
N ILE A 45 0.51 -24.69 -9.73
CA ILE A 45 0.18 -26.12 -9.81
C ILE A 45 -1.17 -26.26 -10.48
N ARG A 46 -1.19 -26.96 -11.62
CA ARG A 46 -2.37 -27.45 -12.33
C ARG A 46 -2.26 -28.97 -12.45
N GLN A 47 -3.36 -29.65 -12.77
CA GLN A 47 -3.37 -31.10 -12.99
C GLN A 47 -2.34 -31.56 -14.04
N THR A 48 -2.08 -30.73 -15.05
CA THR A 48 -1.22 -31.04 -16.20
C THR A 48 0.13 -30.34 -16.17
N SER A 49 0.37 -29.45 -15.21
CA SER A 49 1.61 -28.66 -15.15
C SER A 49 1.93 -28.20 -13.75
N ASP A 50 3.19 -28.33 -13.34
CA ASP A 50 3.73 -27.77 -12.13
C ASP A 50 4.91 -26.87 -12.50
N ARG A 51 4.73 -25.55 -12.36
CA ARG A 51 5.72 -24.57 -12.80
C ARG A 51 6.24 -23.78 -11.63
N MET A 52 7.56 -23.77 -11.48
CA MET A 52 8.26 -22.86 -10.58
C MET A 52 8.65 -21.60 -11.34
N ILE A 53 8.36 -20.45 -10.74
CA ILE A 53 8.49 -19.15 -11.36
C ILE A 53 9.28 -18.24 -10.42
N LEU A 54 10.25 -17.54 -10.98
CA LEU A 54 10.88 -16.39 -10.36
C LEU A 54 10.38 -15.15 -11.10
N ASP A 55 9.45 -14.44 -10.48
CA ASP A 55 8.94 -13.18 -11.00
C ASP A 55 9.98 -12.08 -10.78
N LEU A 56 10.16 -11.24 -11.80
CA LEU A 56 11.06 -10.09 -11.78
C LEU A 56 10.26 -8.84 -12.11
N GLU A 57 10.32 -7.86 -11.22
CA GLU A 57 9.79 -6.51 -11.41
C GLU A 57 10.95 -5.51 -11.34
N ILE A 58 11.07 -4.68 -12.37
CA ILE A 58 12.09 -3.64 -12.46
C ILE A 58 11.37 -2.29 -12.48
N LYS A 59 11.56 -1.53 -11.41
CA LYS A 59 11.17 -0.13 -11.37
C LYS A 59 12.26 0.71 -12.05
N THR A 60 11.89 1.46 -13.07
CA THR A 60 12.77 2.33 -13.86
C THR A 60 12.14 3.70 -14.05
N SER A 61 12.98 4.73 -14.22
CA SER A 61 12.55 6.08 -14.57
C SER A 61 12.35 6.28 -16.08
N ARG A 62 12.77 5.33 -16.92
CA ARG A 62 12.67 5.38 -18.40
C ARG A 62 12.13 4.08 -18.95
N SER A 63 11.21 4.16 -19.91
CA SER A 63 10.62 2.99 -20.56
C SER A 63 11.63 2.33 -21.50
N GLY A 64 11.83 1.02 -21.39
CA GLY A 64 12.71 0.26 -22.28
C GLY A 64 14.20 0.37 -21.99
N GLY A 65 14.59 1.13 -20.96
CA GLY A 65 16.00 1.39 -20.63
C GLY A 65 16.71 0.25 -19.87
N TRP A 66 16.00 -0.85 -19.58
CA TRP A 66 16.59 -2.00 -18.89
C TRP A 66 15.83 -3.30 -19.11
N MET A 67 15.72 -3.74 -20.38
CA MET A 67 15.07 -5.01 -20.73
C MET A 67 15.99 -6.22 -20.48
N PRO A 68 15.65 -7.11 -19.52
CA PRO A 68 16.37 -8.36 -19.34
C PRO A 68 16.09 -9.31 -20.51
N SER A 69 17.06 -10.13 -20.89
CA SER A 69 16.80 -11.30 -21.77
C SER A 69 17.03 -12.63 -21.08
N GLN A 70 17.92 -12.65 -20.09
CA GLN A 70 18.38 -13.88 -19.48
C GLN A 70 18.84 -13.64 -18.04
N LEU A 71 18.54 -14.59 -17.16
CA LEU A 71 19.14 -14.71 -15.85
C LEU A 71 20.07 -15.93 -15.86
N VAL A 72 21.34 -15.73 -15.53
CA VAL A 72 22.33 -16.79 -15.37
C VAL A 72 22.59 -16.97 -13.88
N ILE A 73 22.32 -18.18 -13.40
CA ILE A 73 22.55 -18.62 -12.04
C ILE A 73 23.82 -19.46 -12.05
N LEU A 74 24.81 -19.04 -11.26
CA LEU A 74 26.06 -19.77 -11.03
C LEU A 74 26.02 -20.26 -9.58
N ALA A 75 25.71 -21.54 -9.42
CA ALA A 75 25.59 -22.22 -8.14
C ALA A 75 26.74 -23.23 -8.04
N ASP A 76 27.78 -22.90 -7.28
CA ASP A 76 29.05 -23.63 -7.26
C ASP A 76 29.61 -23.82 -8.68
N ASP A 77 29.71 -25.07 -9.16
CA ASP A 77 30.18 -25.42 -10.50
C ASP A 77 29.04 -25.54 -11.54
N GLN A 78 27.79 -25.35 -11.12
CA GLN A 78 26.62 -25.48 -11.99
C GLN A 78 26.19 -24.12 -12.54
N ARG A 79 25.92 -24.10 -13.85
CA ARG A 79 25.38 -22.95 -14.57
C ARG A 79 23.97 -23.27 -15.04
N ILE A 80 22.99 -22.51 -14.53
CA ILE A 80 21.60 -22.59 -14.95
C ILE A 80 21.25 -21.31 -15.69
N GLU A 81 20.72 -21.45 -16.90
CA GLU A 81 20.36 -20.34 -17.76
C GLU A 81 18.84 -20.26 -17.91
N LEU A 82 18.27 -19.16 -17.43
CA LEU A 82 16.83 -18.94 -17.46
C LEU A 82 16.51 -17.85 -18.49
N LYS A 83 15.65 -18.20 -19.44
CA LYS A 83 15.13 -17.25 -20.42
C LYS A 83 14.12 -16.32 -19.78
N TYR A 84 14.21 -15.03 -20.09
CA TYR A 84 13.24 -14.03 -19.65
C TYR A 84 11.96 -14.10 -20.49
N PHE A 85 10.81 -14.12 -19.82
CA PHE A 85 9.49 -14.04 -20.43
C PHE A 85 8.82 -12.74 -19.97
N PRO A 86 8.66 -11.75 -20.87
CA PRO A 86 8.01 -10.49 -20.50
C PRO A 86 6.51 -10.71 -20.26
N SER A 87 6.00 -10.16 -19.16
CA SER A 87 4.56 -9.92 -19.01
C SER A 87 4.19 -8.73 -19.93
N LYS A 88 2.99 -8.73 -20.53
CA LYS A 88 2.59 -7.67 -21.49
C LYS A 88 2.70 -6.26 -20.87
N VAL A 89 3.25 -5.33 -21.67
CA VAL A 89 3.35 -3.85 -21.56
C VAL A 89 3.82 -3.30 -20.20
N CYS A 90 4.83 -2.42 -20.23
CA CYS A 90 5.31 -1.70 -19.05
C CYS A 90 4.16 -1.05 -18.28
N ASP A 91 4.08 -1.32 -16.98
CA ASP A 91 3.06 -0.78 -16.09
C ASP A 91 3.47 0.61 -15.61
N TYR A 92 2.59 1.59 -15.76
CA TYR A 92 2.80 2.92 -15.19
C TYR A 92 2.02 3.06 -13.87
N ARG A 93 2.73 3.11 -12.74
CA ARG A 93 2.12 3.22 -11.41
C ARG A 93 2.70 4.42 -10.67
N GLY A 94 1.86 5.43 -10.44
CA GLY A 94 2.21 6.56 -9.55
C GLY A 94 3.36 7.46 -10.02
N GLY A 95 3.68 7.51 -11.32
CA GLY A 95 4.82 8.27 -11.84
C GLY A 95 6.01 7.41 -12.27
N ASP A 96 6.03 6.15 -11.83
CA ASP A 96 7.11 5.22 -12.06
C ASP A 96 6.74 4.17 -13.13
N LEU A 97 7.74 3.75 -13.91
CA LEU A 97 7.60 2.70 -14.93
C LEU A 97 8.08 1.38 -14.37
N PHE A 98 7.29 0.33 -14.57
CA PHE A 98 7.56 -1.02 -14.12
C PHE A 98 7.66 -1.96 -15.32
N GLU A 99 8.79 -2.62 -15.46
CA GLU A 99 8.95 -3.74 -16.37
C GLU A 99 8.79 -5.04 -15.58
N VAL A 100 7.79 -5.83 -15.96
CA VAL A 100 7.45 -7.07 -15.26
C VAL A 100 7.66 -8.26 -16.19
N GLY A 101 8.31 -9.29 -15.69
CA GLY A 101 8.45 -10.55 -16.40
C GLY A 101 8.77 -11.68 -15.45
N MET A 102 9.08 -12.83 -16.02
CA MET A 102 9.24 -14.05 -15.26
C MET A 102 10.30 -14.97 -15.86
N PHE A 103 10.91 -15.76 -14.99
CA PHE A 103 11.80 -16.85 -15.34
C PHE A 103 11.17 -18.17 -14.87
N PHE A 104 11.14 -19.18 -15.74
CA PHE A 104 10.69 -20.52 -15.38
C PHE A 104 11.87 -21.37 -14.93
N LEU A 105 11.75 -22.00 -13.77
CA LEU A 105 12.71 -22.96 -13.26
C LEU A 105 12.17 -24.36 -13.56
N ASP A 106 12.67 -24.99 -14.61
CA ASP A 106 12.31 -26.35 -15.01
C ASP A 106 13.57 -27.25 -15.05
N PRO A 107 13.56 -28.42 -14.38
CA PRO A 107 12.51 -28.95 -13.49
C PRO A 107 12.45 -28.23 -12.13
N ALA A 108 11.24 -27.88 -11.71
CA ALA A 108 10.94 -27.05 -10.53
C ALA A 108 11.68 -27.41 -9.22
N PRO A 109 11.57 -28.63 -8.66
CA PRO A 109 12.20 -28.95 -7.38
C PRO A 109 13.73 -29.09 -7.50
N GLY A 110 14.24 -29.59 -8.63
CA GLY A 110 15.66 -29.81 -8.84
C GLY A 110 16.43 -28.50 -8.94
N ALA A 111 15.98 -27.58 -9.79
CA ALA A 111 16.62 -26.29 -9.98
C ALA A 111 16.56 -25.42 -8.71
N LEU A 112 15.44 -25.44 -7.98
CA LEU A 112 15.31 -24.72 -6.71
C LEU A 112 16.22 -25.32 -5.63
N ARG A 113 16.37 -26.65 -5.60
CA ARG A 113 17.28 -27.33 -4.67
C ARG A 113 18.74 -26.97 -4.93
N THR A 114 19.18 -26.90 -6.18
CA THR A 114 20.52 -26.43 -6.53
C THR A 114 20.79 -25.03 -5.96
N LEU A 115 19.81 -24.12 -6.05
CA LEU A 115 19.93 -22.79 -5.44
C LEU A 115 20.04 -22.85 -3.91
N CYS A 116 19.23 -23.70 -3.27
CA CYS A 116 19.23 -23.86 -1.82
C CYS A 116 20.57 -24.40 -1.29
N ASP A 117 21.11 -25.42 -1.94
CA ASP A 117 22.27 -26.18 -1.46
C ASP A 117 23.63 -25.54 -1.84
N ALA A 118 23.64 -24.53 -2.73
CA ALA A 118 24.86 -23.90 -3.20
C ALA A 118 25.71 -23.29 -2.07
N ALA A 119 27.00 -23.57 -2.04
CA ALA A 119 27.94 -22.93 -1.11
C ALA A 119 28.32 -21.51 -1.58
N SER A 120 28.42 -21.32 -2.90
CA SER A 120 28.66 -20.04 -3.57
C SER A 120 27.59 -19.79 -4.62
N LEU A 121 26.77 -18.77 -4.41
CA LEU A 121 25.72 -18.36 -5.35
C LEU A 121 26.04 -17.01 -5.98
N LYS A 122 26.08 -16.95 -7.32
CA LYS A 122 26.21 -15.70 -8.08
C LYS A 122 25.13 -15.62 -9.14
N LEU A 123 24.48 -14.47 -9.23
CA LEU A 123 23.41 -14.21 -10.19
C LEU A 123 23.85 -13.11 -11.16
N LYS A 124 23.64 -13.34 -12.46
CA LYS A 124 23.93 -12.36 -13.52
C LYS A 124 22.71 -12.15 -14.38
N ILE A 125 22.30 -10.90 -14.57
CA ILE A 125 21.22 -10.55 -15.50
C ILE A 125 21.84 -10.01 -16.78
N HIS A 126 21.47 -10.59 -17.91
CA HIS A 126 21.83 -10.08 -19.23
C HIS A 126 20.82 -9.03 -19.69
N SER A 127 21.32 -7.86 -20.07
CA SER A 127 20.52 -6.79 -20.68
C SER A 127 20.74 -6.77 -22.18
N VAL A 128 19.66 -6.80 -22.97
CA VAL A 128 19.75 -6.74 -24.45
C VAL A 128 20.31 -5.40 -24.91
N GLU A 129 19.88 -4.31 -24.28
CA GLU A 129 20.22 -2.96 -24.72
C GLU A 129 21.70 -2.62 -24.51
N LYS A 130 22.26 -3.02 -23.36
CA LYS A 130 23.67 -2.81 -23.06
C LYS A 130 24.58 -3.93 -23.59
N ASN A 131 23.98 -5.06 -24.00
CA ASN A 131 24.71 -6.29 -24.36
C ASN A 131 25.74 -6.70 -23.30
N GLU A 132 25.38 -6.54 -22.04
CA GLU A 132 26.26 -6.74 -20.89
C GLU A 132 25.58 -7.55 -19.79
N TYR A 133 26.40 -8.30 -19.04
CA TYR A 133 25.96 -8.98 -17.83
C TYR A 133 26.16 -8.08 -16.62
N THR A 134 25.07 -7.81 -15.91
CA THR A 134 25.11 -7.16 -14.59
C THR A 134 25.18 -8.23 -13.51
N LEU A 135 26.24 -8.22 -12.71
CA LEU A 135 26.37 -9.08 -11.53
C LEU A 135 25.51 -8.52 -10.40
N LEU A 136 24.65 -9.35 -9.81
CA LEU A 136 23.87 -8.96 -8.64
C LEU A 136 24.74 -9.02 -7.37
N PRO A 137 24.48 -8.17 -6.36
CA PRO A 137 25.24 -8.17 -5.12
C PRO A 137 25.12 -9.49 -4.36
N GLU A 138 26.18 -9.83 -3.62
CA GLU A 138 26.22 -11.04 -2.80
C GLU A 138 25.12 -11.06 -1.75
N GLU A 139 24.84 -9.92 -1.10
CA GLU A 139 23.76 -9.76 -0.12
C GLU A 139 22.39 -10.15 -0.68
N LEU A 140 22.10 -9.76 -1.93
CA LEU A 140 20.87 -10.13 -2.61
C LEU A 140 20.84 -11.63 -2.91
N CYS A 141 21.96 -12.21 -3.31
CA CYS A 141 22.08 -13.64 -3.57
C CYS A 141 21.83 -14.46 -2.29
N THR A 142 22.43 -14.07 -1.15
CA THR A 142 22.21 -14.72 0.14
C THR A 142 20.76 -14.61 0.59
N GLN A 143 20.13 -13.45 0.43
CA GLN A 143 18.70 -13.27 0.73
C GLN A 143 17.82 -14.15 -0.16
N LEU A 144 18.10 -14.19 -1.46
CA LEU A 144 17.33 -15.00 -2.41
C LEU A 144 17.47 -16.49 -2.10
N GLN A 145 18.67 -16.94 -1.73
CA GLN A 145 18.93 -18.31 -1.28
C GLN A 145 18.17 -18.66 0.00
N LEU A 146 18.14 -17.76 0.98
CA LEU A 146 17.35 -17.95 2.20
C LEU A 146 15.85 -18.07 1.88
N GLN A 147 15.32 -17.20 1.00
CA GLN A 147 13.92 -17.28 0.56
C GLN A 147 13.65 -18.56 -0.23
N ALA A 148 14.59 -19.02 -1.06
CA ALA A 148 14.47 -20.29 -1.77
C ALA A 148 14.36 -21.48 -0.80
N ARG A 149 15.17 -21.51 0.27
CA ARG A 149 15.09 -22.54 1.33
C ARG A 149 13.75 -22.49 2.08
N GLN A 150 13.30 -21.29 2.45
CA GLN A 150 12.00 -21.07 3.10
C GLN A 150 10.84 -21.52 2.21
N PHE A 151 10.87 -21.15 0.93
CA PHE A 151 9.87 -21.53 -0.06
C PHE A 151 9.88 -23.04 -0.30
N TYR A 152 11.05 -23.66 -0.46
CA TYR A 152 11.17 -25.09 -0.68
C TYR A 152 10.53 -25.89 0.47
N ASN A 153 10.81 -25.48 1.71
CA ASN A 153 10.23 -26.11 2.88
C ASN A 153 8.71 -26.00 2.95
N ASN A 154 8.14 -24.88 2.54
CA ASN A 154 6.70 -24.68 2.62
C ASN A 154 5.94 -25.24 1.41
N ALA A 155 6.55 -25.26 0.23
CA ALA A 155 5.91 -25.66 -1.02
C ALA A 155 6.16 -27.12 -1.40
N PHE A 156 7.32 -27.71 -1.06
CA PHE A 156 7.71 -29.06 -1.51
C PHE A 156 7.87 -30.04 -0.35
N ASP A 157 8.85 -29.83 0.53
CA ASP A 157 9.19 -30.78 1.60
C ASP A 157 9.55 -30.04 2.89
N GLN A 158 8.68 -30.17 3.90
CA GLN A 158 8.78 -29.47 5.19
C GLN A 158 9.96 -29.90 6.06
N THR A 159 10.72 -30.94 5.66
CA THR A 159 11.73 -31.59 6.51
C THR A 159 13.18 -31.21 6.20
N MET A 160 13.47 -30.55 5.08
CA MET A 160 14.85 -30.30 4.63
C MET A 160 15.51 -29.11 5.34
N TYR A 161 15.07 -27.88 5.05
CA TYR A 161 15.72 -26.63 5.48
C TYR A 161 15.15 -26.06 6.77
N ILE A 162 15.02 -26.91 7.79
CA ILE A 162 14.33 -26.57 9.05
C ILE A 162 15.01 -25.37 9.72
N ASP A 163 16.33 -25.26 9.61
CA ASP A 163 17.16 -24.14 10.07
C ASP A 163 16.71 -22.79 9.49
N ALA A 164 16.40 -22.74 8.19
CA ALA A 164 15.93 -21.54 7.49
C ALA A 164 14.52 -21.09 7.92
N VAL A 165 13.75 -21.99 8.56
CA VAL A 165 12.37 -21.75 9.03
C VAL A 165 12.34 -21.47 10.54
N THR A 166 13.23 -22.08 11.32
CA THR A 166 13.24 -22.06 12.79
C THR A 166 14.06 -20.91 13.41
N GLY A 167 15.06 -20.38 12.70
CA GLY A 167 15.93 -19.31 13.20
C GLY A 167 15.51 -17.88 12.81
N THR A 168 14.65 -17.73 11.80
CA THR A 168 14.14 -16.43 11.36
C THR A 168 12.71 -16.26 11.83
N ALA A 169 12.39 -15.17 12.51
CA ALA A 169 10.99 -14.82 12.74
C ALA A 169 10.34 -14.59 11.36
N ALA A 170 9.33 -15.39 11.01
CA ALA A 170 8.39 -15.04 9.96
C ALA A 170 7.58 -13.83 10.43
N ARG A 171 8.09 -12.63 10.15
CA ARG A 171 7.34 -11.36 10.14
C ARG A 171 8.25 -10.24 9.66
N THR A 172 8.17 -9.91 8.38
CA THR A 172 8.54 -8.56 7.89
C THR A 172 7.47 -8.03 6.95
N GLU A 173 6.21 -8.36 7.21
CA GLU A 173 5.13 -7.42 6.92
C GLU A 173 5.05 -6.36 8.03
N ASN A 174 5.42 -6.68 9.26
CA ASN A 174 5.30 -5.75 10.38
C ASN A 174 6.35 -4.65 10.43
N ASP A 175 7.59 -4.81 9.97
CA ASP A 175 8.60 -3.76 10.20
C ASP A 175 8.51 -2.62 9.18
N THR A 176 8.19 -2.91 7.92
CA THR A 176 7.89 -1.88 6.90
C THR A 176 6.51 -1.27 7.10
N PHE A 177 5.55 -2.05 7.59
CA PHE A 177 4.19 -1.56 7.81
C PHE A 177 4.01 -0.85 9.15
N ALA A 178 4.60 -1.35 10.25
CA ALA A 178 4.63 -0.62 11.52
C ALA A 178 5.46 0.65 11.40
N SER A 179 6.55 0.68 10.62
CA SER A 179 7.24 1.92 10.32
C SER A 179 6.41 2.86 9.45
N GLN A 180 5.67 2.37 8.45
CA GLN A 180 4.71 3.18 7.69
C GLN A 180 3.56 3.71 8.56
N ILE A 181 3.06 2.91 9.50
CA ILE A 181 2.04 3.31 10.48
C ILE A 181 2.61 4.37 11.41
N ALA A 182 3.79 4.13 12.00
CA ALA A 182 4.47 5.08 12.87
C ALA A 182 4.76 6.40 12.15
N GLN A 183 5.19 6.34 10.88
CA GLN A 183 5.41 7.51 10.04
C GLN A 183 4.09 8.24 9.73
N ARG A 184 3.01 7.51 9.44
CA ARG A 184 1.66 8.07 9.21
C ARG A 184 1.09 8.71 10.47
N GLU A 185 1.28 8.10 11.64
CA GLU A 185 0.86 8.63 12.93
C GLU A 185 1.68 9.85 13.34
N ALA A 186 3.00 9.81 13.13
CA ALA A 186 3.87 10.97 13.33
C ALA A 186 3.45 12.13 12.41
N ARG A 187 3.15 11.84 11.14
CA ARG A 187 2.62 12.83 10.19
C ARG A 187 1.27 13.37 10.63
N TYR A 188 0.34 12.53 11.07
CA TYR A 188 -0.96 12.97 11.60
C TYR A 188 -0.81 13.90 12.80
N ARG A 189 0.02 13.52 13.79
CA ARG A 189 0.31 14.36 14.97
C ARG A 189 0.94 15.70 14.56
N SER A 190 1.88 15.68 13.62
CA SER A 190 2.49 16.90 13.08
C SER A 190 1.46 17.81 12.41
N LEU A 191 0.54 17.26 11.61
CA LEU A 191 -0.51 18.03 10.94
C LEU A 191 -1.53 18.61 11.94
N CYS A 192 -1.91 17.84 12.97
CA CYS A 192 -2.77 18.31 14.04
C CYS A 192 -2.13 19.44 14.85
N ASN A 193 -0.85 19.31 15.21
CA ASN A 193 -0.09 20.37 15.88
C ASN A 193 0.01 21.61 14.99
N HIS A 194 0.28 21.44 13.69
CA HIS A 194 0.33 22.54 12.73
C HIS A 194 -1.01 23.27 12.64
N ARG A 195 -2.13 22.53 12.57
CA ARG A 195 -3.48 23.11 12.59
C ARG A 195 -3.75 23.89 13.87
N LEU A 196 -3.29 23.39 15.02
CA LEU A 196 -3.49 24.02 16.32
C LEU A 196 -2.68 25.32 16.44
N ILE A 197 -1.41 25.31 16.00
CA ILE A 197 -0.55 26.50 15.93
C ILE A 197 -1.18 27.56 15.03
N TRP A 198 -1.61 27.20 13.81
CA TRP A 198 -2.26 28.16 12.92
C TRP A 198 -3.61 28.61 13.45
N GLY A 199 -4.38 27.76 14.14
CA GLY A 199 -5.59 28.15 14.84
C GLY A 199 -5.33 29.20 15.92
N LEU A 200 -4.22 29.09 16.67
CA LEU A 200 -3.78 30.08 17.65
C LEU A 200 -3.29 31.37 16.99
N VAL A 201 -2.53 31.29 15.89
CA VAL A 201 -2.09 32.46 15.11
C VAL A 201 -3.29 33.22 14.57
N TRP A 202 -4.27 32.52 13.98
CA TRP A 202 -5.51 33.12 13.52
C TRP A 202 -6.34 33.68 14.68
N GLY A 203 -6.47 32.96 15.78
CA GLY A 203 -7.11 33.48 16.99
C GLY A 203 -6.46 34.76 17.50
N GLY A 204 -5.12 34.84 17.44
CA GLY A 204 -4.32 36.03 17.76
C GLY A 204 -4.51 37.18 16.76
N ILE A 205 -4.49 36.90 15.46
CA ILE A 205 -4.70 37.91 14.41
C ILE A 205 -6.13 38.45 14.46
N PHE A 206 -7.15 37.59 14.57
CA PHE A 206 -8.54 38.02 14.67
C PHE A 206 -8.83 38.76 15.98
N SER A 207 -8.28 38.31 17.11
CA SER A 207 -8.41 39.05 18.37
C SER A 207 -7.68 40.40 18.31
N GLY A 208 -6.50 40.46 17.68
CA GLY A 208 -5.77 41.70 17.41
C GLY A 208 -6.54 42.66 16.51
N LEU A 209 -7.13 42.17 15.41
CA LEU A 209 -7.96 42.97 14.49
C LEU A 209 -9.24 43.48 15.18
N CYS A 210 -9.87 42.68 16.05
CA CYS A 210 -11.02 43.10 16.86
C CYS A 210 -10.63 44.13 17.95
N LEU A 211 -9.36 44.16 18.36
CA LEU A 211 -8.78 45.16 19.27
C LEU A 211 -8.24 46.41 18.53
N ILE A 212 -8.43 46.52 17.22
CA ILE A 212 -8.29 47.77 16.47
C ILE A 212 -9.68 48.41 16.31
N PRO A 213 -10.28 49.03 17.33
CA PRO A 213 -11.32 50.00 17.08
C PRO A 213 -10.67 51.32 16.65
N VAL A 214 -11.18 51.90 15.55
CA VAL A 214 -11.37 53.35 15.37
C VAL A 214 -10.22 54.21 14.81
N PHE A 215 -9.00 53.71 14.60
CA PHE A 215 -7.99 54.50 13.89
C PHE A 215 -7.46 53.78 12.67
N TRP A 216 -8.13 53.93 11.53
CA TRP A 216 -7.49 54.37 10.27
C TRP A 216 -8.48 54.35 9.11
N LYS A 217 -8.91 55.55 8.74
CA LYS A 217 -9.48 55.88 7.44
C LYS A 217 -8.30 55.96 6.47
N VAL A 218 -7.71 54.82 6.10
CA VAL A 218 -6.54 54.80 5.21
C VAL A 218 -6.89 54.25 3.84
N SER A 219 -6.69 55.13 2.87
CA SER A 219 -6.66 54.86 1.45
C SER A 219 -5.53 53.88 1.16
N PHE A 220 -5.87 52.59 1.06
CA PHE A 220 -4.93 51.57 0.61
C PHE A 220 -4.57 51.81 -0.86
N SER A 221 -3.27 51.79 -1.18
CA SER A 221 -2.81 51.73 -2.57
C SER A 221 -2.99 50.31 -3.13
N SER A 222 -3.13 50.16 -4.45
CA SER A 222 -3.35 48.85 -5.09
C SER A 222 -2.27 47.80 -4.75
N SER A 223 -1.04 48.23 -4.44
CA SER A 223 0.05 47.30 -4.06
C SER A 223 -0.12 46.69 -2.67
N GLU A 224 -0.74 47.42 -1.73
CA GLU A 224 -0.97 46.93 -0.37
C GLU A 224 -2.19 46.00 -0.31
N THR A 225 -3.21 46.25 -1.16
CA THR A 225 -4.35 45.34 -1.32
C THR A 225 -3.91 44.01 -1.92
N ASP A 226 -3.00 44.02 -2.90
CA ASP A 226 -2.47 42.79 -3.50
C ASP A 226 -1.66 41.97 -2.49
N LEU A 227 -0.88 42.64 -1.63
CA LEU A 227 -0.12 41.98 -0.57
C LEU A 227 -1.02 41.39 0.52
N ALA A 228 -2.11 42.08 0.88
CA ALA A 228 -3.12 41.58 1.80
C ALA A 228 -3.91 40.39 1.24
N ILE A 229 -4.25 40.43 -0.05
CA ILE A 229 -4.91 39.31 -0.76
C ILE A 229 -3.98 38.09 -0.83
N MET A 230 -2.70 38.29 -1.16
CA MET A 230 -1.71 37.21 -1.18
C MET A 230 -1.46 36.63 0.21
N ALA A 231 -1.40 37.47 1.26
CA ALA A 231 -1.31 37.01 2.63
C ALA A 231 -2.57 36.24 3.07
N GLY A 232 -3.76 36.68 2.67
CA GLY A 232 -5.03 35.97 2.91
C GLY A 232 -5.11 34.61 2.19
N LEU A 233 -4.61 34.53 0.96
CA LEU A 233 -4.54 33.28 0.19
C LEU A 233 -3.52 32.30 0.80
N LEU A 234 -2.31 32.76 1.11
CA LEU A 234 -1.27 31.90 1.70
C LEU A 234 -1.68 31.38 3.08
N SER A 235 -2.36 32.21 3.88
CA SER A 235 -2.82 31.86 5.22
C SER A 235 -4.08 30.98 5.25
N SER A 236 -4.97 31.10 4.25
CA SER A 236 -6.09 30.16 4.09
C SER A 236 -5.60 28.80 3.59
N LEU A 237 -4.63 28.77 2.67
CA LEU A 237 -3.98 27.55 2.20
C LEU A 237 -3.23 26.83 3.33
N SER A 238 -2.57 27.55 4.23
CA SER A 238 -1.85 26.95 5.37
C SER A 238 -2.78 26.26 6.38
N TRP A 239 -4.07 26.62 6.42
CA TRP A 239 -5.06 25.95 7.25
C TRP A 239 -5.82 24.84 6.51
N LEU A 240 -6.20 25.09 5.25
CA LEU A 240 -7.03 24.20 4.45
C LEU A 240 -6.28 22.93 4.00
N VAL A 241 -5.00 23.05 3.64
CA VAL A 241 -4.17 21.92 3.20
C VAL A 241 -3.99 20.87 4.31
N PRO A 242 -3.58 21.21 5.56
CA PRO A 242 -3.52 20.24 6.64
C PRO A 242 -4.88 19.62 6.97
N HIS A 243 -5.97 20.40 6.88
CA HIS A 243 -7.32 19.91 7.19
C HIS A 243 -7.77 18.83 6.21
N VAL A 244 -7.56 19.05 4.91
CA VAL A 244 -7.87 18.05 3.86
C VAL A 244 -6.99 16.80 4.02
N GLN A 245 -5.71 16.96 4.36
CA GLN A 245 -4.81 15.82 4.59
C GLN A 245 -5.22 14.98 5.81
N ILE A 246 -5.65 15.62 6.90
CA ILE A 246 -6.18 14.94 8.10
C ILE A 246 -7.43 14.12 7.73
N LEU A 247 -8.40 14.73 7.04
CA LEU A 247 -9.62 14.06 6.58
C LEU A 247 -9.29 12.85 5.70
N TRP A 248 -8.31 12.97 4.81
CA TRP A 248 -7.89 11.87 3.94
C TRP A 248 -7.26 10.71 4.72
N ILE A 249 -6.40 11.00 5.71
CA ILE A 249 -5.81 9.99 6.59
C ILE A 249 -6.89 9.26 7.39
N GLU A 250 -7.87 9.99 7.92
CA GLU A 250 -9.00 9.42 8.66
C GLU A 250 -9.88 8.54 7.76
N LEU A 251 -10.14 8.98 6.53
CA LEU A 251 -10.90 8.21 5.55
C LEU A 251 -10.17 6.91 5.12
N GLN A 252 -8.83 6.92 5.09
CA GLN A 252 -8.05 5.71 4.88
C GLN A 252 -8.10 4.77 6.08
N LYS A 253 -7.88 5.27 7.29
CA LYS A 253 -8.01 4.47 8.54
C LYS A 253 -9.37 3.79 8.64
N ASN A 254 -10.42 4.45 8.16
CA ASN A 254 -11.78 3.93 8.15
C ASN A 254 -12.01 2.73 7.21
N LYS A 255 -11.11 2.48 6.26
CA LYS A 255 -11.17 1.36 5.30
C LYS A 255 -10.20 0.25 5.66
N GLU A 256 -9.48 0.37 6.77
CA GLU A 256 -8.45 -0.56 7.21
C GLU A 256 -8.91 -1.22 8.52
N CYS A 257 -8.52 -2.48 8.73
CA CYS A 257 -8.81 -3.15 10.00
C CYS A 257 -8.02 -2.52 11.17
N PRO A 258 -8.61 -2.31 12.35
CA PRO A 258 -7.89 -1.75 13.50
C PRO A 258 -6.81 -2.68 14.08
N ARG A 259 -6.77 -3.96 13.67
CA ARG A 259 -5.80 -4.95 14.15
C ARG A 259 -4.74 -5.32 13.12
N CYS A 260 -5.16 -5.61 11.88
CA CYS A 260 -4.27 -6.01 10.78
C CYS A 260 -3.89 -4.82 9.88
N HIS A 261 -4.62 -3.69 9.95
CA HIS A 261 -4.60 -2.52 9.06
C HIS A 261 -4.60 -2.82 7.55
N HIS A 262 -4.98 -4.04 7.17
CA HIS A 262 -5.25 -4.41 5.80
C HIS A 262 -6.62 -3.87 5.35
N ARG A 263 -6.73 -3.60 4.04
CA ARG A 263 -7.95 -3.07 3.40
C ARG A 263 -9.01 -4.14 3.14
N ALA A 264 -8.69 -5.42 3.37
CA ALA A 264 -9.59 -6.53 3.14
C ALA A 264 -10.61 -6.63 4.29
N ILE A 265 -11.65 -5.80 4.22
CA ILE A 265 -12.73 -5.73 5.21
C ILE A 265 -14.04 -6.25 4.62
N LYS A 266 -14.70 -7.16 5.32
CA LYS A 266 -16.04 -7.67 4.99
C LYS A 266 -17.06 -7.04 5.94
N LEU A 267 -18.09 -6.40 5.40
CA LEU A 267 -19.25 -5.98 6.19
C LEU A 267 -20.05 -7.22 6.56
N THR A 268 -20.15 -7.50 7.86
CA THR A 268 -20.87 -8.67 8.41
C THR A 268 -22.25 -8.33 8.97
N GLY A 269 -22.51 -7.05 9.24
CA GLY A 269 -23.78 -6.62 9.79
C GLY A 269 -23.97 -5.12 9.65
N TYR A 270 -25.23 -4.72 9.50
CA TYR A 270 -25.66 -3.35 9.34
C TYR A 270 -26.90 -3.13 10.19
N ARG A 271 -26.90 -2.07 11.01
CA ARG A 271 -28.03 -1.68 11.82
C ARG A 271 -28.18 -0.17 11.81
N GLU A 272 -29.40 0.28 11.59
CA GLU A 272 -29.78 1.69 11.71
C GLU A 272 -30.80 1.81 12.83
N ASP A 273 -30.50 2.61 13.83
CA ASP A 273 -31.45 2.99 14.87
C ASP A 273 -31.75 4.49 14.75
N ILE A 274 -32.98 4.90 15.09
CA ILE A 274 -33.35 6.33 15.06
C ILE A 274 -32.60 7.02 16.20
N TYR A 275 -31.76 8.00 15.86
CA TYR A 275 -30.98 8.76 16.84
C TYR A 275 -31.76 9.97 17.35
N GLN A 276 -32.22 10.82 16.44
CA GLN A 276 -32.94 12.05 16.77
C GLN A 276 -33.85 12.50 15.63
N VAL A 277 -34.93 13.21 15.96
CA VAL A 277 -35.79 13.88 14.98
C VAL A 277 -35.63 15.39 15.18
N ARG A 278 -35.36 16.14 14.09
CA ARG A 278 -35.21 17.60 14.10
C ARG A 278 -36.04 18.26 13.01
N SER A 279 -36.57 19.46 13.27
CA SER A 279 -37.21 20.28 12.24
C SER A 279 -36.16 21.16 11.55
N VAL A 280 -36.05 21.03 10.23
CA VAL A 280 -35.10 21.80 9.41
C VAL A 280 -35.90 22.63 8.40
N GLU A 281 -35.53 23.90 8.25
CA GLU A 281 -36.11 24.76 7.23
C GLU A 281 -35.51 24.40 5.86
N GLN A 282 -36.34 23.95 4.93
CA GLN A 282 -35.94 23.54 3.60
C GLN A 282 -36.74 24.30 2.54
N ILE A 283 -36.05 24.73 1.50
CA ILE A 283 -36.69 25.37 0.34
C ILE A 283 -37.26 24.25 -0.54
N VAL A 284 -38.59 24.11 -0.54
CA VAL A 284 -39.32 23.11 -1.31
C VAL A 284 -40.00 23.80 -2.50
N ASN A 285 -39.95 23.18 -3.68
CA ASN A 285 -40.72 23.64 -4.82
C ASN A 285 -42.20 23.29 -4.62
N ASP A 286 -43.06 24.28 -4.66
CA ASP A 286 -44.50 24.08 -4.64
C ASP A 286 -44.95 23.47 -5.98
N ARG A 287 -45.43 22.23 -5.94
CA ARG A 287 -45.81 21.46 -7.14
C ARG A 287 -46.90 22.12 -7.98
N LEU A 288 -47.73 22.99 -7.38
CA LEU A 288 -48.84 23.65 -8.09
C LEU A 288 -48.44 25.00 -8.68
N THR A 289 -47.48 25.70 -8.08
CA THR A 289 -47.10 27.06 -8.50
C THR A 289 -45.71 27.15 -9.11
N GLY A 290 -44.89 26.10 -9.03
CA GLY A 290 -43.50 26.07 -9.50
C GLY A 290 -42.54 26.94 -8.69
N ASN A 291 -43.05 27.67 -7.69
CA ASN A 291 -42.27 28.61 -6.89
C ASN A 291 -41.60 27.93 -5.70
N ARG A 292 -40.38 28.37 -5.39
CA ARG A 292 -39.62 27.96 -4.21
C ARG A 292 -40.26 28.56 -2.95
N LYS A 293 -40.67 27.72 -2.01
CA LYS A 293 -41.21 28.15 -0.71
C LYS A 293 -40.41 27.51 0.42
N SER A 294 -40.09 28.29 1.44
CA SER A 294 -39.50 27.77 2.65
C SER A 294 -40.56 26.99 3.45
N ARG A 295 -40.24 25.75 3.86
CA ARG A 295 -41.10 24.91 4.71
C ARG A 295 -40.25 24.25 5.78
N GLN A 296 -40.82 24.10 6.98
CA GLN A 296 -40.23 23.24 8.00
C GLN A 296 -40.49 21.79 7.64
N VAL A 297 -39.41 21.02 7.50
CA VAL A 297 -39.42 19.58 7.20
C VAL A 297 -38.86 18.85 8.41
N THR A 298 -39.55 17.80 8.82
CA THR A 298 -39.08 16.91 9.87
C THR A 298 -38.04 15.96 9.29
N VAL A 299 -36.81 16.04 9.79
CA VAL A 299 -35.66 15.23 9.37
C VAL A 299 -35.29 14.27 10.50
N THR A 300 -35.15 12.99 10.16
CA THR A 300 -34.70 11.95 11.09
C THR A 300 -33.20 11.71 10.89
N ASP A 301 -32.42 11.85 11.96
CA ASP A 301 -31.03 11.44 12.02
C ASP A 301 -30.97 9.99 12.52
N HIS A 302 -30.13 9.17 11.88
CA HIS A 302 -29.99 7.75 12.16
C HIS A 302 -28.62 7.46 12.76
N GLU A 303 -28.56 6.65 13.83
CA GLU A 303 -27.33 6.04 14.30
C GLU A 303 -27.08 4.77 13.49
N VAL A 304 -26.01 4.79 12.69
CA VAL A 304 -25.63 3.69 11.80
C VAL A 304 -24.51 2.90 12.46
N THR A 305 -24.80 1.66 12.85
CA THR A 305 -23.84 0.70 13.37
C THR A 305 -23.48 -0.32 12.30
N GLN A 306 -22.20 -0.39 11.96
CA GLN A 306 -21.63 -1.30 10.97
C GLN A 306 -20.68 -2.29 11.66
N ASN A 307 -20.87 -3.58 11.41
CA ASN A 307 -20.03 -4.65 11.93
C ASN A 307 -19.10 -5.15 10.83
N PHE A 308 -17.81 -5.15 11.07
CA PHE A 308 -16.77 -5.52 10.10
C PHE A 308 -15.98 -6.75 10.55
N ALA A 309 -15.41 -7.47 9.58
CA ALA A 309 -14.42 -8.52 9.79
C ALA A 309 -13.22 -8.35 8.83
N CYS A 310 -11.98 -8.45 9.32
CA CYS A 310 -10.77 -8.51 8.48
C CYS A 310 -10.72 -9.91 7.84
N MET A 311 -10.61 -9.98 6.52
CA MET A 311 -10.51 -11.27 5.81
C MET A 311 -9.20 -11.99 6.15
N ASP A 312 -8.14 -11.23 6.42
CA ASP A 312 -6.79 -11.77 6.66
C ASP A 312 -6.63 -12.25 8.12
N CYS A 313 -6.88 -11.38 9.11
CA CYS A 313 -6.69 -11.71 10.53
C CYS A 313 -7.96 -12.14 11.27
N ARG A 314 -9.12 -12.20 10.58
CA ARG A 314 -10.43 -12.55 11.14
C ARG A 314 -10.89 -11.70 12.34
N HIS A 315 -10.24 -10.56 12.59
CA HIS A 315 -10.63 -9.64 13.64
C HIS A 315 -11.97 -9.00 13.32
N LYS A 316 -12.86 -8.98 14.31
CA LYS A 316 -14.19 -8.36 14.21
C LYS A 316 -14.20 -7.07 15.01
N TRP A 317 -14.74 -6.01 14.43
CA TRP A 317 -14.95 -4.73 15.12
C TRP A 317 -16.26 -4.08 14.67
N THR A 318 -16.76 -3.20 15.51
CA THR A 318 -18.00 -2.46 15.26
C THR A 318 -17.68 -0.98 15.16
N ARG A 319 -18.48 -0.27 14.35
CA ARG A 319 -18.37 1.18 14.20
C ARG A 319 -19.75 1.80 14.17
N SER A 320 -19.98 2.79 15.02
CA SER A 320 -21.17 3.63 14.99
C SER A 320 -20.83 5.03 14.46
N HIS A 321 -21.73 5.61 13.68
CA HIS A 321 -21.70 7.02 13.29
C HIS A 321 -23.12 7.55 13.09
N ILE A 322 -23.31 8.86 13.26
CA ILE A 322 -24.60 9.51 13.05
C ILE A 322 -24.71 9.91 11.58
N ALA A 323 -25.60 9.25 10.84
CA ALA A 323 -26.00 9.65 9.51
C ALA A 323 -27.12 10.70 9.62
N ARG A 324 -26.82 11.93 9.18
CA ARG A 324 -27.81 13.00 9.14
C ARG A 324 -28.69 12.85 7.92
N GLY A 325 -30.00 12.74 8.12
CA GLY A 325 -30.96 12.85 7.03
C GLY A 325 -30.90 14.24 6.39
N PHE A 326 -31.15 14.33 5.08
CA PHE A 326 -31.25 15.59 4.35
C PHE A 326 -32.55 15.63 3.54
#